data_AF-A0A3D0WTC4-F1
#
_entry.id   AF-A0A3D0WTC4-F1
#
_cell.length_a   1.000
_cell.length_b   1.000
_cell.length_c   1.000
_cell.angle_alpha   90.00
_cell.angle_beta   90.00
_cell.angle_gamma   90.00
#
_symmetry.space_group_name_H-M   'P 1'
#
loop_
_entity.id
_entity.type
_entity.pdbx_description
1 polymer ?
#
loop_
_entity_poly.entity_id
_entity_poly.type
_entity_poly.pdbx_seq_one_letter_code
_entity_poly.pdbx_strand_id
1 'polypeptide(L)'
;MKTDEPVSGGTYFLCSKPVVDFAKPTEVSRPFKSGYKHDEEEHFVAVIDFVEIEKHYRQLPENEQYGFWCKEIVPGTMDVSKITLKGMRENGVFLEISIKIELSTLHNIAMVLYNLSEKFNCTTIELINKVTKKMI
;
A
#
# COMPACT_ATOMS: atom_id res chain seq x y z
N MET A 1 0.00 19.82 29.79
CA MET A 1 0.63 19.58 28.47
C MET A 1 0.57 18.09 28.22
N LYS A 2 -0.23 17.64 27.25
CA LYS A 2 -0.13 16.27 26.76
C LYS A 2 1.11 16.26 25.87
N THR A 3 2.10 15.48 26.26
CA THR A 3 3.24 15.17 25.41
C THR A 3 2.70 14.38 24.22
N ASP A 4 2.79 14.96 23.04
CA ASP A 4 2.66 14.24 21.78
C ASP A 4 3.79 13.20 21.76
N GLU A 5 3.49 11.98 22.19
CA GLU A 5 4.36 10.86 21.94
C GLU A 5 4.46 10.72 20.41
N PRO A 6 5.67 10.64 19.84
CA PRO A 6 5.81 10.38 18.42
C PRO A 6 5.13 9.04 18.16
N VAL A 7 4.12 9.04 17.28
CA VAL A 7 3.54 7.82 16.73
C VAL A 7 4.71 6.97 16.26
N SER A 8 4.91 5.82 16.91
CA SER A 8 5.95 4.85 16.62
C SER A 8 6.18 4.77 15.12
N GLY A 9 7.32 5.29 14.66
CA GLY A 9 7.68 5.40 13.24
C GLY A 9 7.92 4.01 12.63
N GLY A 10 6.84 3.28 12.38
CA GLY A 10 6.85 2.06 11.60
C GLY A 10 6.93 2.41 10.13
N THR A 11 7.86 1.78 9.41
CA THR A 11 7.90 1.89 7.95
C THR A 11 6.69 1.19 7.35
N TYR A 12 5.93 1.89 6.50
CA TYR A 12 4.80 1.32 5.79
C TYR A 12 5.26 0.58 4.53
N PHE A 13 4.63 -0.54 4.24
CA PHE A 13 4.88 -1.33 3.04
C PHE A 13 3.58 -1.64 2.30
N LEU A 14 3.62 -1.53 0.98
CA LEU A 14 2.63 -2.09 0.07
C LEU A 14 2.93 -3.57 -0.11
N CYS A 15 2.02 -4.47 0.25
CA CYS A 15 2.28 -5.89 0.37
C CYS A 15 1.24 -6.73 -0.36
N SER A 16 1.67 -7.92 -0.80
CA SER A 16 0.78 -9.00 -1.19
C SER A 16 0.12 -9.67 0.01
N LYS A 17 -0.96 -10.40 -0.22
CA LYS A 17 -1.65 -11.18 0.82
C LYS A 17 -0.72 -12.17 1.56
N PRO A 18 0.13 -12.97 0.89
CA PRO A 18 1.04 -13.89 1.57
C PRO A 18 1.96 -13.24 2.61
N VAL A 19 2.42 -12.00 2.37
CA VAL A 19 3.24 -11.27 3.35
C VAL A 19 2.45 -10.96 4.62
N VAL A 20 1.20 -10.50 4.48
CA VAL A 20 0.33 -10.19 5.62
C VAL A 20 -0.05 -11.45 6.39
N ASP A 21 -0.35 -12.54 5.69
CA ASP A 21 -0.71 -13.82 6.30
C ASP A 21 0.45 -14.42 7.10
N PHE A 22 1.70 -14.24 6.62
CA PHE A 22 2.92 -14.63 7.33
C PHE A 22 3.23 -13.72 8.52
N ALA A 23 3.40 -12.41 8.30
CA ALA A 23 3.87 -11.48 9.33
C ALA A 23 2.82 -11.17 10.40
N LYS A 24 1.52 -11.31 10.10
CA LYS A 24 0.41 -10.98 11.01
C LYS A 24 0.60 -9.60 11.68
N PRO A 25 0.80 -8.53 10.88
CA PRO A 25 1.10 -7.20 11.41
C PRO A 25 -0.04 -6.69 12.29
N THR A 26 0.31 -5.96 13.35
CA THR A 26 -0.66 -5.28 14.22
C THR A 26 -1.33 -4.09 13.53
N GLU A 27 -0.64 -3.48 12.57
CA GLU A 27 -1.14 -2.35 11.78
C GLU A 27 -1.21 -2.73 10.30
N VAL A 28 -2.44 -2.88 9.79
CA VAL A 28 -2.72 -3.25 8.40
C VAL A 28 -4.00 -2.59 7.89
N SER A 29 -4.00 -2.20 6.62
CA SER A 29 -5.18 -1.68 5.94
C SER A 29 -6.20 -2.77 5.66
N ARG A 30 -7.41 -2.36 5.29
CA ARG A 30 -8.34 -3.27 4.60
C ARG A 30 -7.73 -3.76 3.28
N PRO A 31 -8.11 -4.96 2.82
CA PRO A 31 -7.75 -5.41 1.49
C PRO A 31 -8.30 -4.45 0.44
N PHE A 32 -7.53 -4.23 -0.62
CA PHE A 32 -7.97 -3.48 -1.78
C PHE A 32 -7.48 -4.14 -3.08
N LYS A 33 -8.23 -3.93 -4.16
CA LYS A 33 -7.87 -4.43 -5.50
C LYS A 33 -7.11 -3.38 -6.30
N SER A 34 -6.28 -3.82 -7.23
CA SER A 34 -5.57 -2.93 -8.16
C SER A 34 -6.53 -2.13 -9.05
N GLY A 35 -7.65 -2.74 -9.45
CA GLY A 35 -8.62 -2.15 -10.38
C GLY A 35 -8.50 -2.65 -11.82
N TYR A 36 -7.45 -3.40 -12.15
CA TYR A 36 -7.31 -4.01 -13.47
C TYR A 36 -8.29 -5.18 -13.62
N LYS A 37 -8.91 -5.31 -14.81
CA LYS A 37 -10.02 -6.26 -15.05
C LYS A 37 -9.68 -7.74 -14.79
N HIS A 38 -8.42 -8.12 -14.92
CA HIS A 38 -7.95 -9.50 -14.79
C HIS A 38 -7.13 -9.73 -13.51
N ASP A 39 -7.07 -8.71 -12.64
CA ASP A 39 -6.37 -8.80 -11.38
C ASP A 39 -7.38 -8.99 -10.26
N GLU A 40 -7.40 -10.21 -9.73
CA GLU A 40 -8.25 -10.60 -8.62
C GLU A 40 -7.53 -10.56 -7.29
N GLU A 41 -6.23 -10.20 -7.28
CA GLU A 41 -5.41 -10.21 -6.09
C GLU A 41 -5.81 -9.12 -5.10
N GLU A 42 -5.63 -9.43 -3.82
CA GLU A 42 -5.77 -8.47 -2.73
C GLU A 42 -4.40 -7.91 -2.36
N HIS A 43 -4.35 -6.59 -2.25
CA HIS A 43 -3.20 -5.85 -1.77
C HIS A 43 -3.50 -5.21 -0.43
N PHE A 44 -2.43 -4.92 0.32
CA PHE A 44 -2.49 -4.37 1.66
C PHE A 44 -1.42 -3.31 1.85
N VAL A 45 -1.66 -2.37 2.75
CA VAL A 45 -0.62 -1.54 3.34
C VAL A 45 -0.47 -1.93 4.79
N ALA A 46 0.74 -2.24 5.24
CA ALA A 46 1.00 -2.68 6.60
C ALA A 46 2.33 -2.13 7.13
N VAL A 47 2.45 -2.11 8.46
CA VAL A 47 3.74 -1.96 9.14
C VAL A 47 4.30 -3.37 9.36
N ILE A 48 5.46 -3.67 8.78
CA ILE A 48 6.09 -5.00 8.84
C ILE A 48 7.57 -4.90 9.21
N ASP A 49 8.11 -5.94 9.84
CA ASP A 49 9.56 -6.11 10.02
C ASP A 49 10.17 -6.64 8.73
N PHE A 50 10.82 -5.75 7.97
CA PHE A 50 11.43 -6.12 6.69
C PHE A 50 12.52 -7.18 6.83
N VAL A 51 13.26 -7.22 7.95
CA VAL A 51 14.33 -8.21 8.16
C VAL A 51 13.73 -9.60 8.31
N GLU A 52 12.60 -9.72 9.00
CA GLU A 52 11.87 -10.98 9.12
C GLU A 52 11.29 -11.44 7.77
N ILE A 53 10.68 -10.52 7.03
CA ILE A 53 10.11 -10.80 5.70
C ILE A 53 11.19 -11.24 4.72
N GLU A 54 12.34 -10.55 4.67
CA GLU A 54 13.44 -10.91 3.78
C GLU A 54 14.01 -12.30 4.13
N LYS A 55 14.16 -12.60 5.42
CA LYS A 55 14.61 -13.92 5.87
C LYS A 55 13.65 -15.01 5.42
N HIS A 56 12.34 -14.80 5.54
CA HIS A 56 11.35 -15.76 5.08
C HIS A 56 11.35 -15.93 3.56
N TYR A 57 11.39 -14.84 2.81
CA TYR A 57 11.44 -14.87 1.34
C TYR A 57 12.58 -15.74 0.81
N ARG A 58 13.77 -15.61 1.39
CA ARG A 58 14.96 -16.41 1.01
C ARG A 58 14.82 -17.91 1.30
N GLN A 59 13.85 -18.30 2.12
CA GLN A 59 13.54 -19.70 2.43
C GLN A 59 12.40 -20.27 1.59
N LEU A 60 11.64 -19.42 0.88
CA LEU A 60 10.55 -19.85 0.01
C LEU A 60 11.08 -20.54 -1.26
N PRO A 61 10.39 -21.59 -1.74
CA PRO A 61 10.58 -22.09 -3.09
C PRO A 61 10.45 -20.99 -4.14
N GLU A 62 11.22 -21.07 -5.23
CA GLU A 62 11.23 -20.05 -6.29
C GLU A 62 9.83 -19.79 -6.89
N ASN A 63 9.00 -20.82 -7.00
CA ASN A 63 7.62 -20.71 -7.49
C ASN A 63 6.68 -19.98 -6.53
N GLU A 64 7.03 -19.86 -5.24
CA GLU A 64 6.23 -19.15 -4.24
C GLU A 64 6.70 -17.70 -4.05
N GLN A 65 7.97 -17.42 -4.38
CA GLN A 65 8.54 -16.08 -4.29
C GLN A 65 7.80 -15.04 -5.14
N TYR A 66 7.23 -15.43 -6.29
CA TYR A 66 6.48 -14.52 -7.15
C TYR A 66 5.25 -13.90 -6.46
N GLY A 67 4.56 -14.66 -5.60
CA GLY A 67 3.39 -14.20 -4.86
C GLY A 67 3.72 -13.53 -3.53
N PHE A 68 4.97 -13.62 -3.06
CA PHE A 68 5.41 -13.08 -1.78
C PHE A 68 6.25 -11.83 -1.99
N TRP A 69 5.64 -10.66 -1.91
CA TRP A 69 6.31 -9.40 -2.17
C TRP A 69 5.81 -8.28 -1.26
N CYS A 70 6.72 -7.38 -0.92
CA CYS A 70 6.41 -6.11 -0.27
C CYS A 70 7.26 -5.00 -0.87
N LYS A 71 6.77 -3.76 -0.79
CA LYS A 71 7.48 -2.59 -1.26
C LYS A 71 7.34 -1.44 -0.27
N GLU A 72 8.47 -0.92 0.17
CA GLU A 72 8.53 0.21 1.08
C GLU A 72 7.83 1.44 0.48
N ILE A 73 7.03 2.10 1.30
CA ILE A 73 6.29 3.31 0.97
C ILE A 73 7.11 4.50 1.48
N VAL A 74 7.81 5.14 0.55
CA VAL A 74 8.75 6.23 0.83
C VAL A 74 8.37 7.51 0.08
N PRO A 75 8.79 8.70 0.57
CA PRO A 75 8.59 9.95 -0.14
C PRO A 75 9.08 9.94 -1.59
N GLY A 76 8.37 10.65 -2.46
CA GLY A 76 8.71 10.76 -3.87
C GLY A 76 8.36 12.12 -4.49
N THR A 77 8.80 12.35 -5.72
CA THR A 77 8.58 13.62 -6.45
C THR A 77 7.41 13.57 -7.44
N MET A 78 6.50 12.60 -7.30
CA MET A 78 5.39 12.41 -8.23
C MET A 78 4.26 13.41 -8.00
N ASP A 79 3.76 14.04 -9.08
CA ASP A 79 2.58 14.91 -9.03
C ASP A 79 1.30 14.08 -8.89
N VAL A 80 0.72 14.12 -7.69
CA VAL A 80 -0.53 13.42 -7.35
C VAL A 80 -1.76 14.35 -7.36
N SER A 81 -1.63 15.57 -7.89
CA SER A 81 -2.71 16.58 -7.87
C SER A 81 -4.00 16.10 -8.52
N LYS A 82 -3.90 15.33 -9.61
CA LYS A 82 -5.04 14.82 -10.40
C LYS A 82 -5.72 13.57 -9.83
N ILE A 83 -5.10 12.89 -8.87
CA ILE A 83 -5.67 11.68 -8.25
C ILE A 83 -6.62 12.06 -7.13
N THR A 84 -7.78 11.40 -7.07
CA THR A 84 -8.81 11.67 -6.05
C THR A 84 -9.22 10.39 -5.32
N LEU A 85 -9.73 10.52 -4.07
CA LEU A 85 -10.31 9.38 -3.34
C LEU A 85 -11.48 8.75 -4.10
N LYS A 86 -12.27 9.56 -4.81
CA LYS A 86 -13.39 9.10 -5.65
C LYS A 86 -12.88 8.25 -6.82
N GLY A 87 -11.88 8.73 -7.56
CA GLY A 87 -11.28 7.98 -8.66
C GLY A 87 -10.69 6.64 -8.21
N MET A 88 -9.96 6.62 -7.08
CA MET A 88 -9.42 5.37 -6.52
C MET A 88 -10.51 4.38 -6.08
N ARG A 89 -11.67 4.87 -5.64
CA ARG A 89 -12.84 4.04 -5.30
C ARG A 89 -13.50 3.42 -6.51
N GLU A 90 -13.66 4.22 -7.57
CA GLU A 90 -14.40 3.83 -8.78
C GLU A 90 -13.55 2.93 -9.68
N ASN A 91 -12.26 3.25 -9.83
CA ASN A 91 -11.37 2.56 -10.75
C ASN A 91 -10.52 1.47 -10.06
N GLY A 92 -10.33 1.54 -8.75
CA GLY A 92 -9.28 0.83 -8.04
C GLY A 92 -7.99 1.63 -7.97
N VAL A 93 -7.17 1.34 -6.96
CA VAL A 93 -6.04 2.20 -6.56
C VAL A 93 -4.97 2.24 -7.66
N PHE A 94 -4.53 1.09 -8.17
CA PHE A 94 -3.44 1.04 -9.14
C PHE A 94 -3.90 1.56 -10.50
N LEU A 95 -5.11 1.22 -10.92
CA LEU A 95 -5.66 1.69 -12.18
C LEU A 95 -5.82 3.20 -12.20
N GLU A 96 -6.34 3.81 -11.12
CA GLU A 96 -6.44 5.29 -11.04
C GLU A 96 -5.05 5.93 -11.12
N ILE A 97 -4.06 5.41 -10.38
CA ILE A 97 -2.69 5.91 -10.44
C ILE A 97 -2.14 5.83 -11.87
N SER A 98 -2.30 4.66 -12.51
CA SER A 98 -1.84 4.42 -13.88
C SER A 98 -2.51 5.33 -14.89
N ILE A 99 -3.81 5.61 -14.77
CA ILE A 99 -4.55 6.51 -15.67
C ILE A 99 -4.09 7.97 -15.50
N LYS A 100 -3.76 8.40 -14.27
CA LYS A 100 -3.46 9.82 -14.00
C LYS A 100 -1.99 10.19 -14.14
N ILE A 101 -1.10 9.24 -13.89
CA ILE A 101 0.34 9.49 -13.78
C ILE A 101 1.14 8.65 -14.81
N GLU A 102 0.49 7.72 -15.52
CA GLU A 102 1.13 6.85 -16.54
C GLU A 102 2.26 5.97 -15.97
N LEU A 103 2.18 5.63 -14.67
CA LEU A 103 3.11 4.73 -14.00
C LEU A 103 2.38 3.52 -13.42
N SER A 104 3.00 2.34 -13.57
CA SER A 104 2.40 1.06 -13.18
C SER A 104 3.31 0.16 -12.34
N THR A 105 4.56 0.53 -12.10
CA THR A 105 5.45 -0.30 -11.26
C THR A 105 5.06 -0.20 -9.79
N LEU A 106 5.21 -1.29 -9.03
CA LEU A 106 4.94 -1.32 -7.59
C LEU A 106 5.73 -0.26 -6.82
N HIS A 107 6.97 0.03 -7.26
CA HIS A 107 7.79 1.09 -6.67
C HIS A 107 7.15 2.47 -6.82
N ASN A 108 6.72 2.81 -8.04
CA ASN A 108 6.10 4.10 -8.33
C ASN A 108 4.73 4.21 -7.64
N ILE A 109 3.97 3.12 -7.60
CA ILE A 109 2.70 3.06 -6.86
C ILE A 109 2.92 3.31 -5.37
N ALA A 110 3.92 2.66 -4.75
CA ALA A 110 4.25 2.87 -3.34
C ALA A 110 4.61 4.34 -3.05
N MET A 111 5.41 4.98 -3.91
CA MET A 111 5.72 6.41 -3.77
C MET A 111 4.49 7.31 -3.94
N VAL A 112 3.62 6.98 -4.89
CA VAL A 112 2.36 7.72 -5.10
C VAL A 112 1.44 7.58 -3.89
N LEU A 113 1.37 6.40 -3.26
CA LEU A 113 0.59 6.20 -2.04
C LEU A 113 1.09 7.08 -0.88
N TYR A 114 2.41 7.23 -0.71
CA TYR A 114 2.98 8.18 0.24
C TYR A 114 2.54 9.62 -0.08
N ASN A 115 2.76 10.08 -1.32
CA ASN A 115 2.42 11.45 -1.70
C ASN A 115 0.91 11.73 -1.56
N LEU A 116 0.06 10.72 -1.77
CA LEU A 116 -1.38 10.81 -1.54
C LEU A 116 -1.72 10.88 -0.05
N SER A 117 -1.03 10.14 0.80
CA SER A 117 -1.29 10.17 2.24
C SER A 117 -0.98 11.56 2.81
N GLU A 118 0.14 12.16 2.38
CA GLU A 118 0.49 13.56 2.66
C GLU A 118 -0.56 14.53 2.13
N LYS A 119 -0.95 14.41 0.85
CA LYS A 119 -1.99 15.26 0.24
C LYS A 119 -3.31 15.25 1.01
N PHE A 120 -3.70 14.09 1.56
CA PHE A 120 -4.94 13.92 2.31
C PHE A 120 -4.76 14.04 3.82
N ASN A 121 -3.56 14.42 4.29
CA ASN A 121 -3.20 14.60 5.69
C ASN A 121 -3.61 13.41 6.56
N CYS A 122 -3.15 12.22 6.18
CA CYS A 122 -3.40 10.96 6.90
C CYS A 122 -2.25 9.98 6.69
N THR A 123 -2.23 8.88 7.44
CA THR A 123 -1.30 7.76 7.21
C THR A 123 -1.70 6.98 5.95
N THR A 124 -0.76 6.20 5.40
CA THR A 124 -1.05 5.39 4.21
C THR A 124 -2.09 4.29 4.47
N ILE A 125 -2.12 3.72 5.68
CA ILE A 125 -3.16 2.78 6.09
C ILE A 125 -4.54 3.47 6.10
N GLU A 126 -4.62 4.66 6.69
CA GLU A 126 -5.86 5.44 6.71
C GLU A 126 -6.32 5.85 5.31
N LEU A 127 -5.40 6.21 4.42
CA LEU A 127 -5.68 6.50 3.02
C LEU A 127 -6.41 5.31 2.36
N ILE A 128 -5.83 4.11 2.44
CA ILE A 128 -6.44 2.90 1.88
C ILE A 128 -7.79 2.60 2.53
N ASN A 129 -7.90 2.76 3.85
CA ASN A 129 -9.15 2.57 4.58
C ASN A 129 -10.24 3.58 4.16
N LYS A 130 -9.87 4.82 3.83
CA LYS A 130 -10.80 5.83 3.26
C LYS A 130 -11.25 5.43 1.85
N VAL A 131 -10.40 4.83 1.03
CA VAL A 131 -10.76 4.35 -0.31
C VAL A 131 -11.68 3.14 -0.22
N THR A 132 -11.36 2.15 0.61
CA THR A 132 -12.12 0.89 0.69
C THR A 132 -13.47 1.00 1.41
N LYS A 133 -13.74 2.10 2.12
CA LYS A 133 -15.03 2.34 2.77
C LYS A 133 -16.11 2.63 1.71
N LYS A 134 -17.05 1.69 1.52
CA LYS A 134 -18.28 1.94 0.74
C LYS A 134 -19.01 3.15 1.33
N MET A 135 -19.35 4.12 0.49
CA MET A 135 -20.34 5.14 0.87
C MET A 135 -21.70 4.47 0.82
N ILE A 136 -22.40 4.46 1.96
CA ILE A 136 -23.79 4.04 2.08
C ILE A 136 -24.66 5.16 1.51
#